data_AF-A0A960WQ16-F1
#
_entry.id   AF-A0A960WQ16-F1
#
_cell.length_a   1.000
_cell.length_b   1.000
_cell.length_c   1.000
_cell.angle_alpha   90.00
_cell.angle_beta   90.00
_cell.angle_gamma   90.00
#
_symmetry.space_group_name_H-M   'P 1'
#
loop_
_entity.id
_entity.type
_entity.pdbx_description
1 polymer ?
#
loop_
_entity_poly.entity_id
_entity_poly.type
_entity_poly.pdbx_seq_one_letter_code
_entity_poly.pdbx_strand_id
1 'polypeptide(L)'
;MSRTALCILFLISVSSVSLALPKAAQMPEKHLVFFEKNCVSCHGPEKQKGKFRVDTLSFSLSDVQTAERWQKVLNSLNAGEMPPEDEPQPEDGAKVDFLDDLANTMVVARKHLGDQKGVITMRRLNRREYGNTLRELLGVEINVSELPSDTGSGGFDTVGSNLFMSGNQFEQYQALGREALTEAFERQINAAEERKERYEAERITPIVKQFVTHQIDARERAEAWKTAVEEAAARPENAAIVATIREEVKNNDSRFRREWARIPGAPDPYSYGFDKKQENDADLANDSLGAGWLGYHEYYLSQPAVDR
;
A
#
# COMPACT_ATOMS: atom_id res chain seq x y z
N MET A 1 48.85 16.80 -50.58
CA MET A 1 47.49 16.26 -50.34
C MET A 1 47.14 16.55 -48.89
N SER A 2 46.33 17.59 -48.68
CA SER A 2 45.99 18.16 -47.36
C SER A 2 44.83 17.40 -46.73
N ARG A 3 44.93 17.04 -45.44
CA ARG A 3 43.85 16.47 -44.64
C ARG A 3 43.42 17.51 -43.60
N THR A 4 42.31 18.18 -43.86
CA THR A 4 41.63 19.10 -42.93
C THR A 4 40.78 18.31 -41.94
N ALA A 5 41.07 18.46 -40.65
CA ALA A 5 40.26 17.95 -39.54
C ALA A 5 39.16 18.97 -39.18
N LEU A 6 37.91 18.51 -39.13
CA LEU A 6 36.75 19.31 -38.75
C LEU A 6 36.38 19.00 -37.29
N CYS A 7 36.69 19.92 -36.37
CA CYS A 7 36.24 19.86 -34.98
C CYS A 7 34.82 20.43 -34.87
N ILE A 8 33.85 19.60 -34.50
CA ILE A 8 32.48 20.01 -34.19
C ILE A 8 32.43 20.40 -32.70
N LEU A 9 32.28 21.69 -32.41
CA LEU A 9 31.95 22.19 -31.06
C LEU A 9 30.47 21.92 -30.77
N PHE A 10 30.18 21.07 -29.79
CA PHE A 10 28.84 20.89 -29.24
C PHE A 10 28.58 21.96 -28.16
N LEU A 11 27.75 22.94 -28.48
CA LEU A 11 27.23 23.92 -27.52
C LEU A 11 26.18 23.24 -26.63
N ILE A 12 26.55 22.93 -25.39
CA ILE A 12 25.61 22.45 -24.35
C ILE A 12 24.85 23.67 -23.82
N SER A 13 23.56 23.80 -24.18
CA SER A 13 22.68 24.79 -23.56
C SER A 13 22.35 24.36 -22.14
N VAL A 14 22.88 25.06 -21.14
CA VAL A 14 22.48 24.90 -19.75
C VAL A 14 21.12 25.60 -19.58
N SER A 15 20.03 24.83 -19.67
CA SER A 15 18.71 25.32 -19.27
C SER A 15 18.70 25.51 -17.76
N SER A 16 18.68 26.77 -17.32
CA SER A 16 18.49 27.13 -15.91
C SER A 16 17.11 26.69 -15.46
N VAL A 17 17.04 25.58 -14.72
CA VAL A 17 15.84 25.22 -13.96
C VAL A 17 15.75 26.20 -12.80
N SER A 18 14.86 27.20 -12.91
CA SER A 18 14.49 28.03 -11.77
C SER A 18 13.82 27.16 -10.72
N LEU A 19 14.55 26.84 -9.65
CA LEU A 19 13.95 26.32 -8.42
C LEU A 19 13.04 27.42 -7.86
N ALA A 20 11.73 27.24 -8.03
CA ALA A 20 10.76 28.07 -7.33
C ALA A 20 10.95 27.85 -5.82
N LEU A 21 11.36 28.91 -5.10
CA LEU A 21 11.35 28.90 -3.65
C LEU A 21 9.96 28.47 -3.16
N PRO A 22 9.87 27.58 -2.17
CA PRO A 22 8.59 27.12 -1.68
C PRO A 22 7.79 28.33 -1.17
N LYS A 23 6.55 28.45 -1.64
CA LYS A 23 5.65 29.54 -1.25
C LYS A 23 5.55 29.56 0.28
N ALA A 24 5.87 30.71 0.88
CA ALA A 24 5.72 30.90 2.32
C ALA A 24 4.25 30.75 2.70
N ALA A 25 3.97 30.17 3.87
CA ALA A 25 2.62 30.09 4.41
C ALA A 25 2.18 31.47 4.89
N GLN A 26 1.58 32.25 3.99
CA GLN A 26 1.18 33.62 4.26
C GLN A 26 -0.21 33.89 3.69
N MET A 27 -1.06 34.49 4.52
CA MET A 27 -2.37 34.96 4.08
C MET A 27 -2.23 36.07 3.04
N PRO A 28 -2.95 36.00 1.90
CA PRO A 28 -2.91 37.04 0.88
C PRO A 28 -3.32 38.42 1.43
N GLU A 29 -2.56 39.46 1.10
CA GLU A 29 -2.83 40.83 1.55
C GLU A 29 -4.19 41.37 1.08
N LYS A 30 -4.76 40.82 0.00
CA LYS A 30 -6.12 41.16 -0.48
C LYS A 30 -7.19 40.99 0.61
N HIS A 31 -6.93 40.15 1.61
CA HIS A 31 -7.86 39.85 2.70
C HIS A 31 -7.73 40.77 3.92
N LEU A 32 -6.80 41.72 3.94
CA LEU A 32 -6.61 42.64 5.07
C LEU A 32 -7.89 43.44 5.37
N VAL A 33 -8.52 43.99 4.34
CA VAL A 33 -9.76 44.77 4.51
C VAL A 33 -10.90 43.91 5.03
N PHE A 34 -11.03 42.67 4.54
CA PHE A 34 -12.01 41.71 5.04
C PHE A 34 -11.77 41.40 6.52
N PHE A 35 -10.51 41.16 6.90
CA PHE A 35 -10.11 40.80 8.25
C PHE A 35 -10.32 41.96 9.25
N GLU A 36 -9.94 43.18 8.88
CA GLU A 36 -10.15 44.37 9.70
C GLU A 36 -11.63 44.64 9.93
N LYS A 37 -12.44 44.59 8.86
CA LYS A 37 -13.87 44.89 8.94
C LYS A 37 -14.66 43.87 9.73
N ASN A 38 -14.40 42.57 9.51
CA ASN A 38 -15.26 41.49 10.01
C ASN A 38 -14.71 40.79 11.26
N CYS A 39 -13.43 40.97 11.60
CA CYS A 39 -12.81 40.30 12.76
C CYS A 39 -12.35 41.30 13.83
N VAL A 40 -11.62 42.35 13.45
CA VAL A 40 -10.97 43.27 14.41
C VAL A 40 -11.98 44.11 15.20
N SER A 41 -13.17 44.37 14.66
CA SER A 41 -14.23 45.14 15.35
C SER A 41 -14.67 44.51 16.69
N CYS A 42 -14.67 43.17 16.78
CA CYS A 42 -15.10 42.41 17.96
C CYS A 42 -13.95 41.73 18.73
N HIS A 43 -12.83 41.49 18.06
CA HIS A 43 -11.66 40.77 18.57
C HIS A 43 -10.38 41.62 18.55
N GLY A 44 -10.50 42.95 18.54
CA GLY A 44 -9.39 43.90 18.51
C GLY A 44 -8.97 44.44 19.90
N PRO A 45 -8.26 45.59 19.94
CA PRO A 45 -7.84 46.21 21.19
C PRO A 45 -8.99 46.64 22.09
N GLU A 46 -10.03 47.23 21.50
CA GLU A 46 -11.17 47.80 22.22
C GLU A 46 -12.16 46.74 22.72
N LYS A 47 -12.36 45.66 21.95
CA LYS A 47 -13.29 44.57 22.27
C LYS A 47 -12.60 43.24 22.08
N GLN A 48 -12.67 42.37 23.08
CA GLN A 48 -11.98 41.08 23.11
C GLN A 48 -12.97 39.92 23.34
N LYS A 49 -14.01 39.84 22.48
CA LYS A 49 -15.02 38.78 22.61
C LYS A 49 -14.32 37.41 22.59
N GLY A 50 -14.75 36.49 23.46
CA GLY A 50 -14.16 35.15 23.58
C GLY A 50 -12.70 35.09 24.06
N LYS A 51 -12.15 36.17 24.62
CA LYS A 51 -10.72 36.27 25.01
C LYS A 51 -9.75 35.97 23.85
N PHE A 52 -10.19 36.25 22.62
CA PHE A 52 -9.41 36.02 21.41
C PHE A 52 -9.12 37.37 20.75
N ARG A 53 -7.83 37.65 20.56
CA ARG A 53 -7.32 38.86 19.89
C ARG A 53 -6.92 38.51 18.47
N VAL A 54 -7.50 39.16 17.46
CA VAL A 54 -7.15 38.95 16.05
C VAL A 54 -6.26 40.05 15.49
N ASP A 55 -6.26 41.23 16.10
CA ASP A 55 -5.39 42.36 15.70
C ASP A 55 -3.90 42.05 15.89
N THR A 56 -3.57 41.13 16.80
CA THR A 56 -2.19 40.65 17.03
C THR A 56 -1.89 39.35 16.28
N LEU A 57 -2.77 38.91 15.37
CA LEU A 57 -2.59 37.69 14.60
C LEU A 57 -1.78 37.99 13.33
N SER A 58 -0.56 37.48 13.28
CA SER A 58 0.31 37.60 12.10
C SER A 58 -0.30 36.91 10.89
N PHE A 59 -0.26 37.56 9.73
CA PHE A 59 -0.65 36.96 8.44
C PHE A 59 0.40 35.96 7.92
N SER A 60 1.61 35.97 8.48
CA SER A 60 2.63 34.94 8.25
C SER A 60 2.46 33.81 9.26
N LEU A 61 2.14 32.61 8.78
CA LEU A 61 1.97 31.38 9.58
C LEU A 61 3.31 30.65 9.70
N SER A 62 4.29 31.34 10.29
CA SER A 62 5.68 30.86 10.41
C SER A 62 5.95 29.98 11.64
N ASP A 63 4.99 29.88 12.56
CA ASP A 63 5.11 29.12 13.81
C ASP A 63 3.79 28.42 14.17
N VAL A 64 3.88 27.41 15.05
CA VAL A 64 2.75 26.57 15.46
C VAL A 64 1.69 27.38 16.21
N GLN A 65 2.08 28.30 17.09
CA GLN A 65 1.12 29.09 17.86
C GLN A 65 0.25 29.98 16.96
N THR A 66 0.87 30.61 15.94
CA THR A 66 0.17 31.41 14.95
C THR A 66 -0.75 30.54 14.09
N ALA A 67 -0.28 29.39 13.62
CA ALA A 67 -1.10 28.45 12.85
C ALA A 67 -2.30 27.91 13.63
N GLU A 68 -2.16 27.59 14.92
CA GLU A 68 -3.28 27.17 15.77
C GLU A 68 -4.34 28.27 15.93
N ARG A 69 -3.92 29.53 16.05
CA ARG A 69 -4.86 30.66 16.12
C ARG A 69 -5.62 30.83 14.81
N TRP A 70 -4.96 30.70 13.66
CA TRP A 70 -5.63 30.69 12.35
C TRP A 70 -6.56 29.50 12.16
N GLN A 71 -6.20 28.31 12.68
CA GLN A 71 -7.08 27.15 12.66
C GLN A 71 -8.38 27.41 13.43
N LYS A 72 -8.32 28.12 14.57
CA LYS A 72 -9.52 28.53 15.31
C LYS A 72 -10.40 29.45 14.48
N VAL A 73 -9.81 30.43 13.79
CA VAL A 73 -10.55 31.32 12.87
C VAL A 73 -11.23 30.52 11.76
N LEU A 74 -10.49 29.61 11.11
CA LEU A 74 -11.03 28.73 10.06
C LEU A 74 -12.21 27.88 10.57
N ASN A 75 -12.07 27.29 11.77
CA ASN A 75 -13.11 26.47 12.38
C ASN A 75 -14.38 27.28 12.67
N SER A 76 -14.26 28.45 13.31
CA SER A 76 -15.41 29.29 13.64
C SER A 76 -16.13 29.83 12.40
N LEU A 77 -15.39 30.16 11.33
CA LEU A 77 -16.00 30.58 10.07
C LEU A 77 -16.72 29.43 9.36
N ASN A 78 -16.14 28.23 9.35
CA ASN A 78 -16.76 27.02 8.78
C ASN A 78 -17.97 26.55 9.58
N ALA A 79 -17.95 26.71 10.91
CA ALA A 79 -19.08 26.40 11.78
C ALA A 79 -20.23 27.42 11.67
N GLY A 80 -20.01 28.54 10.97
CA GLY A 80 -21.00 29.62 10.87
C GLY A 80 -21.18 30.42 12.16
N GLU A 81 -20.32 30.21 13.17
CA GLU A 81 -20.37 30.92 14.46
C GLU A 81 -19.93 32.38 14.34
N MET A 82 -19.13 32.68 13.30
CA MET A 82 -18.55 34.01 13.08
C MET A 82 -18.81 34.52 11.65
N PRO A 83 -19.16 35.81 11.50
CA PRO A 83 -19.63 36.71 12.56
C PRO A 83 -20.97 36.25 13.19
N PRO A 84 -21.29 36.65 14.43
CA PRO A 84 -22.58 36.35 15.06
C PRO A 84 -23.78 36.89 14.28
N GLU A 85 -24.96 36.28 14.43
CA GLU A 85 -26.18 36.66 13.71
C GLU A 85 -26.62 38.13 13.94
N ASP A 86 -26.27 38.71 15.09
CA ASP A 86 -26.58 40.09 15.46
C ASP A 86 -25.58 41.13 14.90
N GLU A 87 -24.52 40.68 14.22
CA GLU A 87 -23.50 41.53 13.61
C GLU A 87 -23.57 41.47 12.07
N PRO A 88 -23.10 42.51 11.35
CA PRO A 88 -23.10 42.51 9.88
C PRO A 88 -22.33 41.32 9.31
N GLN A 89 -23.04 40.51 8.50
CA GLN A 89 -22.43 39.38 7.80
C GLN A 89 -21.64 39.85 6.57
N PRO A 90 -20.48 39.25 6.26
CA PRO A 90 -19.77 39.50 5.02
C PRO A 90 -20.58 39.00 3.82
N GLU A 91 -20.29 39.55 2.65
CA GLU A 91 -20.81 39.01 1.39
C GLU A 91 -20.31 37.58 1.18
N ASP A 92 -21.21 36.67 0.75
CA ASP A 92 -20.92 35.25 0.61
C ASP A 92 -19.70 34.98 -0.28
N GLY A 93 -19.55 35.72 -1.39
CA GLY A 93 -18.40 35.59 -2.29
C GLY A 93 -17.07 35.94 -1.61
N ALA A 94 -17.05 37.00 -0.80
CA ALA A 94 -15.86 37.41 -0.05
C ALA A 94 -15.52 36.42 1.07
N LYS A 95 -16.54 35.85 1.75
CA LYS A 95 -16.34 34.84 2.78
C LYS A 95 -15.77 33.54 2.20
N VAL A 96 -16.28 33.10 1.05
CA VAL A 96 -15.79 31.90 0.35
C VAL A 96 -14.36 32.09 -0.14
N ASP A 97 -14.04 33.22 -0.78
CA ASP A 97 -12.68 33.53 -1.24
C ASP A 97 -11.67 33.58 -0.07
N PHE A 98 -12.08 34.16 1.06
CA PHE A 98 -11.26 34.16 2.28
C PHE A 98 -11.02 32.74 2.83
N LEU A 99 -12.07 31.92 2.91
CA LEU A 99 -11.99 30.56 3.42
C LEU A 99 -11.12 29.65 2.55
N ASP A 100 -11.20 29.78 1.23
CA ASP A 100 -10.40 28.98 0.30
C ASP A 100 -8.91 29.32 0.42
N ASP A 101 -8.55 30.60 0.43
CA ASP A 101 -7.17 31.03 0.63
C ASP A 101 -6.64 30.66 2.02
N LEU A 102 -7.47 30.77 3.06
CA LEU A 102 -7.10 30.34 4.41
C LEU A 102 -6.86 28.84 4.46
N ALA A 103 -7.73 28.02 3.89
CA ALA A 103 -7.56 26.57 3.83
C ALA A 103 -6.26 26.18 3.10
N ASN A 104 -6.00 26.79 1.94
CA ASN A 104 -4.77 26.56 1.18
C ASN A 104 -3.53 26.99 1.96
N THR A 105 -3.57 28.15 2.62
CA THR A 105 -2.48 28.64 3.48
C THR A 105 -2.23 27.71 4.66
N MET A 106 -3.27 27.17 5.28
CA MET A 106 -3.17 26.19 6.37
C MET A 106 -2.53 24.88 5.92
N VAL A 107 -2.78 24.42 4.69
CA VAL A 107 -2.11 23.24 4.10
C VAL A 107 -0.61 23.50 3.93
N VAL A 108 -0.24 24.66 3.40
CA VAL A 108 1.16 25.07 3.24
C VAL A 108 1.86 25.21 4.60
N ALA A 109 1.19 25.83 5.58
CA ALA A 109 1.68 25.95 6.95
C ALA A 109 1.93 24.58 7.57
N ARG A 110 0.99 23.64 7.45
CA ARG A 110 1.14 22.27 7.97
C ARG A 110 2.33 21.55 7.35
N LYS A 111 2.58 21.75 6.06
CA LYS A 111 3.74 21.14 5.39
C LYS A 111 5.06 21.69 5.92
N HIS A 112 5.15 23.01 6.12
CA HIS A 112 6.37 23.67 6.63
C HIS A 112 6.60 23.44 8.12
N LEU A 113 5.54 23.48 8.93
CA LEU A 113 5.60 23.32 10.38
C LEU A 113 5.64 21.83 10.80
N GLY A 114 5.17 20.94 9.91
CA GLY A 114 5.27 19.49 10.08
C GLY A 114 6.63 18.92 9.71
N ASP A 115 7.52 19.71 9.08
CA ASP A 115 8.93 19.34 8.95
C ASP A 115 9.56 19.36 10.34
N GLN A 116 9.82 18.16 10.86
CA GLN A 116 10.32 17.98 12.22
C GLN A 116 11.77 18.42 12.39
N LYS A 117 12.43 18.98 11.36
CA LYS A 117 13.81 19.51 11.42
C LYS A 117 14.81 18.53 12.07
N GLY A 118 14.61 17.23 11.86
CA GLY A 118 15.46 16.19 12.45
C GLY A 118 15.11 15.77 13.88
N VAL A 119 13.97 16.18 14.44
CA VAL A 119 13.45 15.61 15.70
C VAL A 119 13.00 14.19 15.44
N ILE A 120 13.77 13.23 15.96
CA ILE A 120 13.42 11.80 15.92
C ILE A 120 12.22 11.61 16.85
N THR A 121 11.02 11.44 16.31
CA THR A 121 9.86 11.01 17.10
C THR A 121 10.14 9.63 17.68
N MET A 122 9.96 9.47 19.00
CA MET A 122 9.87 8.16 19.62
C MET A 122 8.78 7.37 18.89
N ARG A 123 9.18 6.30 18.21
CA ARG A 123 8.29 5.43 17.44
C ARG A 123 8.25 4.05 18.06
N ARG A 124 7.10 3.40 17.97
CA ARG A 124 7.02 1.95 18.23
C ARG A 124 7.71 1.18 17.09
N LEU A 125 8.11 -0.06 17.39
CA LEU A 125 8.46 -1.02 16.34
C LEU A 125 7.19 -1.32 15.55
N ASN A 126 7.26 -1.30 14.21
CA ASN A 126 6.13 -1.73 13.39
C ASN A 126 5.89 -3.25 13.56
N ARG A 127 4.74 -3.77 13.10
CA ARG A 127 4.36 -5.19 13.26
C ARG A 127 5.47 -6.14 12.83
N ARG A 128 6.04 -5.89 11.65
CA ARG A 128 7.11 -6.70 11.07
C ARG A 128 8.37 -6.65 11.93
N GLU A 129 8.80 -5.45 12.31
CA GLU A 129 9.96 -5.24 13.17
C GLU A 129 9.79 -5.94 14.52
N TYR A 130 8.62 -5.81 15.15
CA TYR A 130 8.33 -6.43 16.44
C TYR A 130 8.34 -7.96 16.36
N GLY A 131 7.68 -8.54 15.36
CA GLY A 131 7.70 -9.98 15.13
C GLY A 131 9.11 -10.54 14.88
N ASN A 132 9.92 -9.81 14.10
CA ASN A 132 11.32 -10.18 13.87
C ASN A 132 12.16 -10.09 15.15
N THR A 133 11.96 -9.06 15.97
CA THR A 133 12.66 -8.93 17.26
C THR A 133 12.32 -10.08 18.21
N LEU A 134 11.05 -10.48 18.31
CA LEU A 134 10.67 -11.62 19.15
C LEU A 134 11.27 -12.93 18.63
N ARG A 135 11.29 -13.12 17.32
CA ARG A 135 11.94 -14.27 16.69
C ARG A 135 13.44 -14.32 16.98
N GLU A 136 14.13 -13.18 16.87
CA GLU A 136 15.58 -13.11 17.07
C GLU A 136 15.97 -13.29 18.55
N LEU A 137 15.19 -12.71 19.48
CA LEU A 137 15.49 -12.78 20.90
C LEU A 137 15.06 -14.09 21.55
N LEU A 138 13.91 -14.64 21.13
CA LEU A 138 13.26 -15.77 21.81
C LEU A 138 13.18 -17.04 20.96
N GLY A 139 13.46 -16.96 19.66
CA GLY A 139 13.37 -18.11 18.74
C GLY A 139 11.93 -18.55 18.43
N VAL A 140 10.94 -17.69 18.68
CA VAL A 140 9.51 -18.01 18.49
C VAL A 140 8.86 -17.10 17.46
N GLU A 141 7.86 -17.63 16.78
CA GLU A 141 7.03 -16.87 15.85
C GLU A 141 5.62 -16.77 16.42
N ILE A 142 5.18 -15.54 16.69
CA ILE A 142 3.83 -15.24 17.18
C ILE A 142 3.05 -14.42 16.17
N ASN A 143 1.72 -14.45 16.27
CA ASN A 143 0.85 -13.72 15.36
C ASN A 143 0.75 -12.22 15.73
N VAL A 144 1.61 -11.41 15.12
CA VAL A 144 1.61 -9.94 15.32
C VAL A 144 0.53 -9.19 14.53
N SER A 145 -0.36 -9.88 13.80
CA SER A 145 -1.42 -9.22 13.02
C SER A 145 -2.48 -8.52 13.88
N GLU A 146 -2.55 -8.86 15.17
CA GLU A 146 -3.44 -8.26 16.17
C GLU A 146 -3.08 -6.81 16.54
N LEU A 147 -1.80 -6.43 16.38
CA LEU A 147 -1.38 -5.04 16.57
C LEU A 147 -2.03 -4.15 15.50
N PRO A 148 -2.15 -2.82 15.67
CA PRO A 148 -2.75 -1.94 14.64
C PRO A 148 -1.89 -1.80 13.39
N SER A 149 -2.51 -1.45 12.26
CA SER A 149 -1.79 -1.29 10.99
C SER A 149 -0.76 -0.16 11.07
N ASP A 150 0.40 -0.41 10.46
CA ASP A 150 1.53 0.54 10.41
C ASP A 150 1.45 1.47 9.20
N THR A 151 0.53 1.18 8.28
CA THR A 151 0.30 1.97 7.06
C THR A 151 -0.42 3.26 7.41
N GLY A 152 0.28 4.39 7.29
CA GLY A 152 -0.30 5.74 7.34
C GLY A 152 0.01 6.53 6.06
N SER A 153 -0.07 7.86 6.15
CA SER A 153 0.34 8.75 5.05
C SER A 153 1.83 8.58 4.74
N GLY A 154 2.20 8.36 3.47
CA GLY A 154 3.59 8.24 3.03
C GLY A 154 4.02 6.86 2.49
N GLY A 155 3.12 5.87 2.43
CA GLY A 155 3.32 4.62 1.67
C GLY A 155 4.28 3.59 2.28
N PHE A 156 5.11 3.97 3.26
CA PHE A 156 6.01 3.07 3.98
C PHE A 156 5.52 2.81 5.41
N ASP A 157 5.77 1.60 5.92
CA ASP A 157 5.44 1.17 7.29
C ASP A 157 6.51 1.54 8.33
N THR A 158 7.53 2.30 7.91
CA THR A 158 8.63 2.81 8.76
C THR A 158 8.52 4.31 9.04
N VAL A 159 7.45 4.95 8.59
CA VAL A 159 7.22 6.39 8.79
C VAL A 159 6.97 6.66 10.27
N GLY A 160 7.99 7.19 10.96
CA GLY A 160 7.98 7.38 12.41
C GLY A 160 6.80 8.21 12.95
N SER A 161 6.35 9.22 12.20
CA SER A 161 5.19 10.05 12.57
C SER A 161 3.87 9.27 12.62
N ASN A 162 3.78 8.13 11.93
CA ASN A 162 2.61 7.26 11.92
C ASN A 162 2.70 6.14 12.99
N LEU A 163 3.87 5.98 13.61
CA LEU A 163 4.18 4.91 14.55
C LEU A 163 4.17 5.41 16.00
N PHE A 164 3.14 6.19 16.35
CA PHE A 164 2.90 6.58 17.73
C PHE A 164 2.37 5.39 18.56
N MET A 165 2.54 5.48 19.89
CA MET A 165 2.09 4.47 20.85
C MET A 165 1.00 5.07 21.74
N SER A 166 -0.18 4.44 21.76
CA SER A 166 -1.24 4.69 22.74
C SER A 166 -1.17 3.71 23.91
N GLY A 167 -1.86 3.99 25.02
CA GLY A 167 -1.92 3.08 26.17
C GLY A 167 -2.44 1.68 25.79
N ASN A 168 -3.50 1.61 24.98
CA ASN A 168 -4.03 0.35 24.47
C ASN A 168 -3.02 -0.42 23.60
N GLN A 169 -2.26 0.29 22.74
CA GLN A 169 -1.20 -0.36 21.96
C GLN A 169 -0.10 -0.90 22.86
N PHE A 170 0.30 -0.18 23.91
CA PHE A 170 1.28 -0.68 24.86
C PHE A 170 0.84 -2.00 25.51
N GLU A 171 -0.43 -2.09 25.92
CA GLU A 171 -1.01 -3.32 26.48
C GLU A 171 -1.00 -4.47 25.46
N GLN A 172 -1.33 -4.22 24.19
CA GLN A 172 -1.29 -5.23 23.13
C GLN A 172 0.13 -5.75 22.88
N TYR A 173 1.12 -4.86 22.82
CA TYR A 173 2.54 -5.27 22.70
C TYR A 173 2.97 -6.08 23.91
N GLN A 174 2.56 -5.69 25.12
CA GLN A 174 2.88 -6.45 26.33
C GLN A 174 2.23 -7.84 26.32
N ALA A 175 0.98 -7.95 25.87
CA ALA A 175 0.27 -9.22 25.77
C ALA A 175 0.97 -10.19 24.81
N LEU A 176 1.30 -9.72 23.61
CA LEU A 176 2.07 -10.50 22.63
C LEU A 176 3.47 -10.87 23.14
N GLY A 177 4.15 -9.95 23.85
CA GLY A 177 5.43 -10.24 24.48
C GLY A 177 5.32 -11.35 25.54
N ARG A 178 4.23 -11.40 26.31
CA ARG A 178 3.96 -12.47 27.27
C ARG A 178 3.67 -13.79 26.57
N GLU A 179 2.87 -13.78 25.51
CA GLU A 179 2.60 -14.96 24.69
C GLU A 179 3.91 -15.54 24.13
N ALA A 180 4.77 -14.71 23.55
CA ALA A 180 6.07 -15.14 23.04
C ALA A 180 6.97 -15.74 24.14
N LEU A 181 6.97 -15.17 25.35
CA LEU A 181 7.70 -15.74 26.48
C LEU A 181 7.15 -17.09 26.91
N THR A 182 5.82 -17.25 26.97
CA THR A 182 5.17 -18.53 27.28
C THR A 182 5.57 -19.59 26.25
N GLU A 183 5.41 -19.31 24.97
CA GLU A 183 5.81 -20.22 23.88
C GLU A 183 7.30 -20.58 23.96
N ALA A 184 8.18 -19.60 24.25
CA ALA A 184 9.61 -19.83 24.37
C ALA A 184 9.94 -20.75 25.55
N PHE A 185 9.30 -20.55 26.71
CA PHE A 185 9.48 -21.42 27.86
C PHE A 185 8.92 -22.82 27.63
N GLU A 186 7.74 -22.94 27.01
CA GLU A 186 7.16 -24.23 26.66
C GLU A 186 8.06 -24.99 25.67
N ARG A 187 8.60 -24.32 24.65
CA ARG A 187 9.60 -24.92 23.76
C ARG A 187 10.82 -25.39 24.53
N GLN A 188 11.35 -24.59 25.45
CA GLN A 188 12.53 -24.95 26.22
C GLN A 188 12.28 -26.11 27.19
N ILE A 189 11.10 -26.17 27.82
CA ILE A 189 10.69 -27.29 28.69
C ILE A 189 10.62 -28.58 27.88
N ASN A 190 10.01 -28.52 26.69
CA ASN A 190 9.85 -29.67 25.81
C ASN A 190 11.11 -29.99 24.97
N ALA A 191 12.13 -29.12 24.97
CA ALA A 191 13.34 -29.32 24.17
C ALA A 191 14.16 -30.55 24.59
N ALA A 192 13.99 -31.01 25.84
CA ALA A 192 14.67 -32.21 26.35
C ALA A 192 13.93 -33.52 26.01
N GLU A 193 12.70 -33.45 25.47
CA GLU A 193 12.02 -34.66 25.03
C GLU A 193 12.62 -35.17 23.73
N GLU A 194 13.36 -36.28 23.81
CA GLU A 194 13.77 -37.03 22.63
C GLU A 194 12.53 -37.61 21.93
N ARG A 195 12.04 -36.89 20.92
CA ARG A 195 11.03 -37.41 19.99
C ARG A 195 11.70 -38.29 18.96
N LYS A 196 11.41 -39.60 19.02
CA LYS A 196 11.67 -40.51 17.91
C LYS A 196 10.58 -40.34 16.86
N GLU A 197 10.83 -39.47 15.89
CA GLU A 197 10.02 -39.42 14.69
C GLU A 197 10.47 -40.49 13.71
N ARG A 198 9.61 -41.48 13.48
CA ARG A 198 9.83 -42.47 12.42
C ARG A 198 9.26 -41.92 11.12
N TYR A 199 10.13 -41.38 10.29
CA TYR A 199 9.80 -41.09 8.90
C TYR A 199 9.87 -42.40 8.12
N GLU A 200 8.71 -43.00 7.82
CA GLU A 200 8.64 -44.17 6.95
C GLU A 200 8.79 -43.72 5.49
N ALA A 201 10.02 -43.38 5.10
CA ALA A 201 10.36 -42.94 3.74
C ALA A 201 9.90 -43.95 2.68
N GLU A 202 9.95 -45.25 3.00
CA GLU A 202 9.42 -46.35 2.19
C GLU A 202 7.92 -46.21 1.87
N ARG A 203 7.12 -45.57 2.74
CA ARG A 203 5.68 -45.31 2.53
C ARG A 203 5.41 -43.94 1.96
N ILE A 204 6.12 -42.92 2.42
CA ILE A 204 5.90 -41.53 2.00
C ILE A 204 6.46 -41.28 0.60
N THR A 205 7.62 -41.84 0.25
CA THR A 205 8.26 -41.61 -1.05
C THR A 205 7.39 -42.07 -2.22
N PRO A 206 6.75 -43.26 -2.20
CA PRO A 206 5.81 -43.64 -3.26
C PRO A 206 4.62 -42.70 -3.39
N ILE A 207 4.04 -42.25 -2.27
CA ILE A 207 2.89 -41.33 -2.26
C ILE A 207 3.30 -39.97 -2.85
N VAL A 208 4.42 -39.42 -2.41
CA VAL A 208 4.94 -38.15 -2.91
C VAL A 208 5.33 -38.27 -4.38
N LYS A 209 5.99 -39.35 -4.80
CA LYS A 209 6.30 -39.59 -6.23
C LYS A 209 5.03 -39.66 -7.07
N GLN A 210 4.00 -40.38 -6.61
CA GLN A 210 2.72 -40.47 -7.32
C GLN A 210 2.06 -39.08 -7.43
N PHE A 211 2.04 -38.31 -6.35
CA PHE A 211 1.52 -36.94 -6.35
C PHE A 211 2.29 -36.04 -7.32
N VAL A 212 3.62 -36.06 -7.26
CA VAL A 212 4.50 -35.26 -8.11
C VAL A 212 4.31 -35.62 -9.58
N THR A 213 4.29 -36.90 -9.93
CA THR A 213 4.03 -37.36 -11.29
C THR A 213 2.66 -36.91 -11.79
N HIS A 214 1.62 -37.01 -10.94
CA HIS A 214 0.28 -36.55 -11.29
C HIS A 214 0.24 -35.04 -11.57
N GLN A 215 0.93 -34.22 -10.78
CA GLN A 215 0.99 -32.77 -11.00
C GLN A 215 1.67 -32.42 -12.33
N ILE A 216 2.77 -33.10 -12.66
CA ILE A 216 3.48 -32.88 -13.94
C ILE A 216 2.59 -33.26 -15.12
N ASP A 217 1.98 -34.44 -15.07
CA ASP A 217 1.04 -34.92 -16.10
C ASP A 217 -0.16 -33.97 -16.27
N ALA A 218 -0.79 -33.55 -15.17
CA ALA A 218 -1.91 -32.60 -15.20
C ALA A 218 -1.52 -31.27 -15.86
N ARG A 219 -0.31 -30.77 -15.59
CA ARG A 219 0.18 -29.55 -16.24
C ARG A 219 0.45 -29.73 -17.73
N GLU A 220 1.05 -30.85 -18.13
CA GLU A 220 1.28 -31.14 -19.56
C GLU A 220 -0.05 -31.20 -20.32
N ARG A 221 -1.06 -31.87 -19.75
CA ARG A 221 -2.42 -31.90 -20.31
C ARG A 221 -3.06 -30.51 -20.35
N ALA A 222 -2.83 -29.68 -19.34
CA ALA A 222 -3.38 -28.33 -19.26
C ALA A 222 -2.76 -27.38 -20.30
N GLU A 223 -1.45 -27.43 -20.51
CA GLU A 223 -0.78 -26.66 -21.57
C GLU A 223 -1.20 -27.14 -22.96
N ALA A 224 -1.39 -28.45 -23.15
CA ALA A 224 -1.91 -29.00 -24.40
C ALA A 224 -3.34 -28.52 -24.69
N TRP A 225 -4.22 -28.53 -23.68
CA TRP A 225 -5.59 -28.02 -23.81
C TRP A 225 -5.61 -26.52 -24.08
N LYS A 226 -4.83 -25.73 -23.34
CA LYS A 226 -4.69 -24.28 -23.54
C LYS A 226 -4.26 -23.96 -24.96
N THR A 227 -3.24 -24.66 -25.47
CA THR A 227 -2.75 -24.49 -26.84
C THR A 227 -3.88 -24.75 -27.85
N ALA A 228 -4.65 -25.82 -27.68
CA ALA A 228 -5.75 -26.15 -28.58
C ALA A 228 -6.92 -25.13 -28.54
N VAL A 229 -7.22 -24.57 -27.37
CA VAL A 229 -8.20 -23.47 -27.24
C VAL A 229 -7.69 -22.20 -27.94
N GLU A 230 -6.41 -21.87 -27.80
CA GLU A 230 -5.79 -20.72 -28.46
C GLU A 230 -5.76 -20.89 -29.98
N GLU A 231 -5.46 -22.09 -30.48
CA GLU A 231 -5.55 -22.42 -31.91
C GLU A 231 -6.97 -22.30 -32.47
N ALA A 232 -7.98 -22.77 -31.72
CA ALA A 232 -9.38 -22.59 -32.10
C ALA A 232 -9.77 -21.10 -32.10
N ALA A 233 -9.33 -20.34 -31.11
CA ALA A 233 -9.59 -18.90 -31.01
C ALA A 233 -8.92 -18.10 -32.14
N ALA A 234 -7.77 -18.56 -32.64
CA ALA A 234 -7.03 -17.90 -33.72
C ALA A 234 -7.66 -18.06 -35.11
N ARG A 235 -8.66 -18.94 -35.27
CA ARG A 235 -9.31 -19.17 -36.56
C ARG A 235 -10.09 -17.93 -37.01
N PRO A 236 -10.02 -17.50 -38.29
CA PRO A 236 -10.67 -16.29 -38.77
C PRO A 236 -12.19 -16.26 -38.52
N GLU A 237 -12.86 -17.42 -38.63
CA GLU A 237 -14.29 -17.56 -38.37
C GLU A 237 -14.68 -17.27 -36.91
N ASN A 238 -13.73 -17.39 -35.97
CA ASN A 238 -13.95 -17.17 -34.55
C ASN A 238 -13.57 -15.75 -34.09
N ALA A 239 -13.01 -14.91 -34.96
CA ALA A 239 -12.49 -13.59 -34.59
C ALA A 239 -13.54 -12.67 -33.91
N ALA A 240 -14.78 -12.67 -34.40
CA ALA A 240 -15.85 -11.84 -33.85
C ALA A 240 -16.31 -12.29 -32.45
N ILE A 241 -16.44 -13.61 -32.23
CA ILE A 241 -16.83 -14.13 -30.91
C ILE A 241 -15.69 -13.99 -29.90
N VAL A 242 -14.44 -14.20 -30.34
CA VAL A 242 -13.25 -14.02 -29.50
C VAL A 242 -13.10 -12.56 -29.04
N ALA A 243 -13.31 -11.58 -29.93
CA ALA A 243 -13.26 -10.16 -29.56
C ALA A 243 -14.33 -9.82 -28.51
N THR A 244 -15.55 -10.33 -28.66
CA THR A 244 -16.63 -10.16 -27.69
C THR A 244 -16.25 -10.74 -26.33
N ILE A 245 -15.78 -11.99 -26.28
CA ILE A 245 -15.39 -12.64 -25.03
C ILE A 245 -14.23 -11.89 -24.36
N ARG A 246 -13.21 -11.47 -25.12
CA ARG A 246 -12.05 -10.75 -24.57
C ARG A 246 -12.42 -9.43 -23.93
N GLU A 247 -13.39 -8.71 -24.48
CA GLU A 247 -13.93 -7.49 -23.86
C GLU A 247 -14.68 -7.81 -22.56
N GLU A 248 -15.57 -8.80 -22.55
CA GLU A 248 -16.33 -9.23 -21.37
C GLU A 248 -15.42 -9.63 -20.19
N VAL A 249 -14.32 -10.35 -20.49
CA VAL A 249 -13.37 -10.82 -19.47
C VAL A 249 -12.21 -9.84 -19.23
N LYS A 250 -12.26 -8.63 -19.81
CA LYS A 250 -11.24 -7.58 -19.66
C LYS A 250 -9.82 -8.04 -19.98
N ASN A 251 -9.66 -8.80 -21.07
CA ASN A 251 -8.39 -9.39 -21.51
C ASN A 251 -7.68 -10.28 -20.47
N ASN A 252 -8.41 -10.86 -19.52
CA ASN A 252 -7.84 -11.87 -18.62
C ASN A 252 -7.81 -13.25 -19.31
N ASP A 253 -6.63 -13.80 -19.52
CA ASP A 253 -6.45 -15.02 -20.32
C ASP A 253 -7.02 -16.29 -19.67
N SER A 254 -6.96 -16.45 -18.34
CA SER A 254 -7.58 -17.59 -17.66
C SER A 254 -9.10 -17.53 -17.80
N ARG A 255 -9.70 -16.36 -17.54
CA ARG A 255 -11.14 -16.18 -17.72
C ARG A 255 -11.57 -16.38 -19.16
N PHE A 256 -10.77 -15.93 -20.12
CA PHE A 256 -11.01 -16.16 -21.55
C PHE A 256 -11.07 -17.66 -21.88
N ARG A 257 -10.11 -18.48 -21.42
CA ARG A 257 -10.09 -19.92 -21.72
C ARG A 257 -11.26 -20.67 -21.08
N ARG A 258 -11.80 -20.22 -19.95
CA ARG A 258 -13.00 -20.81 -19.34
C ARG A 258 -14.26 -20.66 -20.19
N GLU A 259 -14.25 -19.72 -21.13
CA GLU A 259 -15.33 -19.51 -22.11
C GLU A 259 -15.17 -20.40 -23.36
N TRP A 260 -14.30 -21.44 -23.33
CA TRP A 260 -14.04 -22.37 -24.44
C TRP A 260 -15.31 -22.86 -25.14
N ALA A 261 -16.39 -23.13 -24.39
CA ALA A 261 -17.64 -23.64 -24.94
C ALA A 261 -18.33 -22.69 -25.92
N ARG A 262 -18.00 -21.39 -25.89
CA ARG A 262 -18.51 -20.36 -26.81
C ARG A 262 -17.67 -20.24 -28.08
N ILE A 263 -16.49 -20.85 -28.14
CA ILE A 263 -15.56 -20.77 -29.26
C ILE A 263 -15.74 -22.02 -30.14
N PRO A 264 -16.31 -21.90 -31.36
CA PRO A 264 -16.50 -23.04 -32.26
C PRO A 264 -15.19 -23.82 -32.50
N GLY A 265 -15.21 -25.11 -32.21
CA GLY A 265 -14.07 -26.01 -32.41
C GLY A 265 -13.00 -25.97 -31.31
N ALA A 266 -13.19 -25.21 -30.24
CA ALA A 266 -12.36 -25.32 -29.04
C ALA A 266 -12.71 -26.62 -28.28
N PRO A 267 -11.72 -27.41 -27.86
CA PRO A 267 -11.98 -28.66 -27.18
C PRO A 267 -12.40 -28.45 -25.73
N ASP A 268 -13.20 -29.37 -25.21
CA ASP A 268 -13.55 -29.38 -23.78
C ASP A 268 -12.34 -29.85 -22.94
N PRO A 269 -12.11 -29.28 -21.74
CA PRO A 269 -11.01 -29.69 -20.89
C PRO A 269 -11.15 -31.14 -20.39
N TYR A 270 -12.37 -31.67 -20.28
CA TYR A 270 -12.60 -33.05 -19.82
C TYR A 270 -12.09 -34.10 -20.83
N SER A 271 -12.01 -33.75 -22.12
CA SER A 271 -11.37 -34.57 -23.15
C SER A 271 -9.85 -34.68 -22.96
N TYR A 272 -9.26 -33.78 -22.17
CA TYR A 272 -7.87 -33.81 -21.72
C TYR A 272 -7.72 -34.42 -20.33
N GLY A 273 -8.72 -35.16 -19.85
CA GLY A 273 -8.63 -35.93 -18.59
C GLY A 273 -8.97 -35.16 -17.31
N PHE A 274 -9.23 -33.85 -17.41
CA PHE A 274 -9.74 -33.08 -16.28
C PHE A 274 -11.13 -33.59 -15.91
N ASP A 275 -11.47 -33.60 -14.62
CA ASP A 275 -12.83 -33.86 -14.17
C ASP A 275 -13.33 -32.67 -13.33
N LYS A 276 -14.60 -32.68 -12.94
CA LYS A 276 -15.16 -31.61 -12.09
C LYS A 276 -14.86 -31.77 -10.59
N LYS A 277 -14.16 -32.82 -10.15
CA LYS A 277 -14.16 -33.26 -8.74
C LYS A 277 -12.79 -33.62 -8.14
N GLN A 278 -11.88 -34.19 -8.92
CA GLN A 278 -10.62 -34.78 -8.52
C GLN A 278 -9.41 -34.03 -9.10
N GLU A 279 -9.53 -33.45 -10.30
CA GLU A 279 -8.45 -32.65 -10.89
C GLU A 279 -8.71 -31.17 -10.73
N ASN A 280 -7.70 -30.49 -10.20
CA ASN A 280 -7.54 -29.05 -10.30
C ASN A 280 -7.76 -28.68 -11.78
N ASP A 281 -8.79 -27.89 -12.08
CA ASP A 281 -9.14 -27.39 -13.42
C ASP A 281 -7.89 -27.01 -14.24
N ALA A 282 -7.93 -27.06 -15.56
CA ALA A 282 -6.74 -26.88 -16.41
C ALA A 282 -5.97 -25.57 -16.09
N ASP A 283 -6.65 -24.49 -15.73
CA ASP A 283 -6.00 -23.27 -15.23
C ASP A 283 -5.29 -23.47 -13.88
N LEU A 284 -5.92 -24.17 -12.93
CA LEU A 284 -5.33 -24.46 -11.62
C LEU A 284 -4.12 -25.39 -11.72
N ALA A 285 -4.13 -26.35 -12.66
CA ALA A 285 -2.97 -27.22 -12.92
C ALA A 285 -1.77 -26.42 -13.45
N ASN A 286 -2.01 -25.43 -14.32
CA ASN A 286 -0.98 -24.50 -14.79
C ASN A 286 -0.43 -23.61 -13.64
N ASP A 287 -1.31 -23.12 -12.76
CA ASP A 287 -0.91 -22.29 -11.62
C ASP A 287 -0.17 -23.07 -10.53
N SER A 288 -0.56 -24.34 -10.28
CA SER A 288 -0.05 -25.17 -9.18
C SER A 288 1.44 -25.53 -9.32
N LEU A 289 1.98 -25.49 -10.54
CA LEU A 289 3.40 -25.72 -10.85
C LEU A 289 4.08 -24.49 -11.46
N GLY A 290 3.68 -23.29 -11.00
CA GLY A 290 4.27 -22.01 -11.41
C GLY A 290 5.79 -21.89 -11.21
N ALA A 291 6.36 -20.76 -11.63
CA ALA A 291 7.80 -20.56 -11.80
C ALA A 291 8.62 -20.89 -10.53
N GLY A 292 9.22 -22.09 -10.51
CA GLY A 292 10.09 -22.61 -9.45
C GLY A 292 9.75 -24.03 -9.00
N TRP A 293 8.46 -24.39 -9.00
CA TRP A 293 8.03 -25.69 -8.46
C TRP A 293 8.27 -26.86 -9.41
N LEU A 294 8.09 -26.67 -10.72
CA LEU A 294 8.33 -27.75 -11.69
C LEU A 294 9.74 -28.33 -11.56
N GLY A 295 10.78 -27.49 -11.62
CA GLY A 295 12.16 -27.96 -11.57
C GLY A 295 12.48 -28.69 -10.27
N TYR A 296 11.84 -28.29 -9.16
CA TYR A 296 11.93 -29.01 -7.89
C TYR A 296 11.29 -30.39 -7.95
N HIS A 297 10.11 -30.50 -8.57
CA HIS A 297 9.37 -31.74 -8.76
C HIS A 297 10.11 -32.71 -9.68
N GLU A 298 10.64 -32.23 -10.81
CA GLU A 298 11.49 -32.99 -11.73
C GLU A 298 12.78 -33.47 -11.06
N TYR A 299 13.44 -32.59 -10.29
CA TYR A 299 14.62 -32.95 -9.49
C TYR A 299 14.31 -34.02 -8.44
N TYR A 300 13.17 -33.92 -7.76
CA TYR A 300 12.75 -34.90 -6.76
C TYR A 300 12.52 -36.28 -7.40
N LEU A 301 11.88 -36.33 -8.56
CA LEU A 301 11.70 -37.58 -9.31
C LEU A 301 13.03 -38.17 -9.81
N SER A 302 14.02 -37.34 -10.10
CA SER A 302 15.34 -37.81 -10.55
C SER A 302 16.23 -38.34 -9.43
N GLN A 303 15.88 -38.11 -8.16
CA GLN A 303 16.71 -38.59 -7.05
C GLN A 303 16.66 -40.13 -6.94
N PRO A 304 17.81 -40.78 -6.69
CA PRO A 304 17.82 -42.20 -6.35
C PRO A 304 17.00 -42.44 -5.08
N ALA A 305 16.41 -43.62 -4.96
CA ALA A 305 15.82 -44.03 -3.69
C ALA A 305 16.93 -44.02 -2.62
N VAL A 306 16.70 -43.28 -1.53
CA VAL A 306 17.69 -43.10 -0.46
C VAL A 306 17.66 -44.27 0.53
N ASP A 307 16.72 -45.20 0.39
CA ASP A 307 16.68 -46.44 1.17
C ASP A 307 17.71 -47.45 0.64
N ARG A 308 18.87 -47.46 1.29
CA ARG A 308 19.71 -48.66 1.47
C ARG A 308 19.97 -48.87 2.96
#